data_AF-U6D7A7-F1
#
_entry.id   AF-U6D7A7-F1
#
_cell.length_a   1.000
_cell.length_b   1.000
_cell.length_c   1.000
_cell.angle_alpha   90.00
_cell.angle_beta   90.00
_cell.angle_gamma   90.00
#
_symmetry.space_group_name_H-M   'P 1'
#
loop_
_entity.id
_entity.type
_entity.pdbx_description
1 polymer ?
#
loop_
_entity_poly.entity_id
_entity_poly.type
_entity_poly.pdbx_seq_one_letter_code
_entity_poly.pdbx_strand_id
1 'polypeptide(L)'
;MASLARYLLVLVSFFLSLEASLDWKTSHSQDPFEKCMHDPDYEVLLKVVTLGLNRTSKPQRVIVVGAGAAGLVAAKVLSDAGHKVTILEADNRIGGRIFTYRDRKTGWIGELGAMRMPSSHRILHELCKSLGLNLTKFTQYDENTWIEVNNLKLRNYVVEKMPEKLGYKLRPREKGHSPEEIYQMALNRALKDLKTLGCRKAMKKFEKHTLLEYLLGEGNLSQPAVRLLGDVMSKDGFFYLSFAEALRAHSCLSDRL
;
A
#
# COMPACT_ATOMS: atom_id res chain seq x y z
N MET A 1 47.95 1.60 -23.52
CA MET A 1 47.21 0.59 -22.73
C MET A 1 46.28 1.18 -21.65
N ALA A 2 46.48 2.42 -21.15
CA ALA A 2 45.62 3.01 -20.11
C ALA A 2 44.25 3.56 -20.58
N SER A 3 44.06 3.79 -21.89
CA SER A 3 42.82 4.38 -22.44
C SER A 3 41.68 3.36 -22.56
N LEU A 4 41.96 2.11 -22.97
CA LEU A 4 40.95 1.06 -23.08
C LEU A 4 40.34 0.66 -21.73
N ALA A 5 41.14 0.66 -20.65
CA ALA A 5 40.66 0.30 -19.31
C ALA A 5 39.63 1.29 -18.75
N ARG A 6 39.75 2.59 -19.09
CA ARG A 6 38.78 3.61 -18.67
C ARG A 6 37.45 3.50 -19.42
N TYR A 7 37.48 3.17 -20.71
CA TYR A 7 36.26 2.91 -21.48
C TYR A 7 35.53 1.66 -20.99
N LEU A 8 36.26 0.61 -20.60
CA LEU A 8 35.67 -0.61 -20.04
C LEU A 8 34.95 -0.34 -18.70
N LEU A 9 35.55 0.46 -17.81
CA LEU A 9 34.95 0.82 -16.52
C LEU A 9 33.66 1.65 -16.65
N VAL A 10 33.61 2.58 -17.62
CA VAL A 10 32.41 3.38 -17.90
C VAL A 10 31.31 2.53 -18.50
N LEU A 11 31.65 1.62 -19.43
CA LEU A 11 30.68 0.69 -20.02
C LEU A 11 30.13 -0.29 -18.98
N VAL A 12 30.97 -0.87 -18.11
CA VAL A 12 30.53 -1.77 -17.03
C VAL A 12 29.62 -1.03 -16.04
N SER A 13 29.92 0.23 -15.70
CA SER A 13 29.05 1.04 -14.84
C SER A 13 27.70 1.35 -15.50
N PHE A 14 27.71 1.61 -16.81
CA PHE A 14 26.49 1.85 -17.59
C PHE A 14 25.65 0.57 -17.71
N PHE A 15 26.25 -0.59 -17.97
CA PHE A 15 25.57 -1.88 -18.00
C PHE A 15 25.04 -2.32 -16.64
N LEU A 16 25.78 -2.12 -15.54
CA LEU A 16 25.28 -2.37 -14.17
C LEU A 16 24.11 -1.45 -13.80
N SER A 17 24.14 -0.18 -14.23
CA SER A 17 23.01 0.73 -14.03
C SER A 17 21.80 0.39 -14.92
N LEU A 18 22.05 -0.14 -16.11
CA LEU A 18 21.00 -0.60 -17.02
C LEU A 18 20.36 -1.89 -16.50
N GLU A 19 21.14 -2.87 -16.04
CA GLU A 19 20.67 -4.09 -15.37
C GLU A 19 19.90 -3.76 -14.09
N ALA A 20 20.40 -2.87 -13.22
CA ALA A 20 19.66 -2.42 -12.04
C ALA A 20 18.34 -1.69 -12.40
N SER A 21 18.31 -0.98 -13.53
CA SER A 21 17.09 -0.32 -14.03
C SER A 21 16.11 -1.26 -14.75
N LEU A 22 16.61 -2.37 -15.30
CA LEU A 22 15.85 -3.45 -15.90
C LEU A 22 15.27 -4.37 -14.81
N ASP A 23 16.04 -4.72 -13.78
CA ASP A 23 15.58 -5.47 -12.60
C ASP A 23 14.51 -4.69 -11.81
N TRP A 24 14.64 -3.36 -11.72
CA TRP A 24 13.59 -2.51 -11.11
C TRP A 24 12.26 -2.57 -11.86
N LYS A 25 12.27 -2.87 -13.17
CA LYS A 25 11.05 -2.91 -14.00
C LYS A 25 10.34 -4.26 -14.02
N THR A 26 10.94 -5.35 -13.53
CA THR A 26 10.40 -6.71 -13.77
C THR A 26 10.13 -7.58 -12.54
N SER A 27 10.07 -7.03 -11.33
CA SER A 27 9.58 -7.75 -10.15
C SER A 27 8.34 -7.11 -9.53
N HIS A 28 7.28 -6.90 -10.33
CA HIS A 28 5.94 -6.81 -9.75
C HIS A 28 5.46 -8.26 -9.56
N SER A 29 5.94 -8.93 -8.50
CA SER A 29 5.28 -10.15 -8.05
C SER A 29 3.88 -9.73 -7.61
N GLN A 30 2.89 -9.92 -8.49
CA GLN A 30 1.49 -9.67 -8.15
C GLN A 30 1.19 -10.40 -6.85
N ASP A 31 0.78 -9.65 -5.83
CA ASP A 31 0.33 -10.21 -4.56
C ASP A 31 -0.72 -11.29 -4.88
N PRO A 32 -0.46 -12.56 -4.54
CA PRO A 32 -1.42 -13.62 -4.81
C PRO A 32 -2.78 -13.35 -4.16
N PHE A 33 -2.81 -12.63 -3.05
CA PHE A 33 -4.04 -12.25 -2.35
C PHE A 33 -4.79 -11.13 -3.08
N GLU A 34 -4.09 -10.18 -3.73
CA GLU A 34 -4.71 -9.08 -4.48
C GLU A 34 -5.66 -9.59 -5.57
N LYS A 35 -5.30 -10.69 -6.25
CA LYS A 35 -6.18 -11.34 -7.25
C LYS A 35 -7.53 -11.74 -6.69
N CYS A 36 -7.60 -12.06 -5.40
CA CYS A 36 -8.83 -12.43 -4.72
C CYS A 36 -9.59 -11.24 -4.14
N MET A 37 -9.00 -10.05 -4.16
CA MET A 37 -9.55 -8.80 -3.62
C MET A 37 -9.84 -7.77 -4.72
N HIS A 38 -9.67 -8.16 -5.99
CA HIS A 38 -9.92 -7.34 -7.15
C HIS A 38 -11.40 -6.93 -7.25
N ASP A 39 -11.64 -5.64 -7.44
CA ASP A 39 -12.97 -5.11 -7.72
C ASP A 39 -13.38 -5.54 -9.15
N PRO A 40 -14.46 -6.31 -9.34
CA PRO A 40 -14.87 -6.77 -10.67
C PRO A 40 -15.20 -5.62 -11.63
N ASP A 41 -15.54 -4.44 -11.09
CA ASP A 41 -15.88 -3.26 -11.88
C ASP A 41 -14.67 -2.33 -12.11
N TYR A 42 -13.46 -2.70 -11.65
CA TYR A 42 -12.29 -1.80 -11.65
C TYR A 42 -11.99 -1.18 -13.02
N GLU A 43 -11.97 -1.97 -14.09
CA GLU A 43 -11.70 -1.45 -15.44
C GLU A 43 -12.85 -0.60 -15.99
N VAL A 44 -14.09 -0.85 -15.55
CA VAL A 44 -15.24 -0.01 -15.90
C VAL A 44 -15.11 1.33 -15.17
N LEU A 45 -14.82 1.32 -13.88
CA LEU A 45 -14.62 2.53 -13.07
C LEU A 45 -13.43 3.36 -13.56
N LEU A 46 -12.34 2.70 -13.98
CA LEU A 46 -11.20 3.38 -14.60
C LEU A 46 -11.61 4.08 -15.91
N LYS A 47 -12.41 3.44 -16.76
CA LYS A 47 -12.97 4.08 -17.97
C LYS A 47 -13.85 5.28 -17.62
N VAL A 48 -14.66 5.18 -16.57
CA VAL A 48 -15.51 6.29 -16.12
C VAL A 48 -14.66 7.51 -15.70
N VAL A 49 -13.55 7.31 -14.99
CA VAL A 49 -12.68 8.42 -14.58
C VAL A 49 -11.87 9.00 -15.74
N THR A 50 -11.52 8.19 -16.73
CA THR A 50 -10.69 8.62 -17.87
C THR A 50 -11.49 9.22 -19.03
N LEU A 51 -12.67 8.67 -19.33
CA LEU A 51 -13.51 9.04 -20.48
C LEU A 51 -14.80 9.77 -20.08
N GLY A 52 -15.16 9.73 -18.80
CA GLY A 52 -16.46 10.19 -18.32
C GLY A 52 -17.58 9.17 -18.53
N LEU A 53 -18.74 9.46 -17.95
CA LEU A 53 -19.99 8.76 -18.27
C LEU A 53 -20.55 9.27 -19.60
N ASN A 54 -21.37 8.44 -20.27
CA ASN A 54 -22.12 8.87 -21.43
C ASN A 54 -23.02 10.07 -21.09
N ARG A 55 -23.05 11.06 -21.98
CA ARG A 55 -23.95 12.21 -21.84
C ARG A 55 -25.40 11.75 -21.78
N THR A 56 -26.15 12.22 -20.78
CA THR A 56 -27.57 11.90 -20.62
C THR A 56 -28.44 12.73 -21.54
N SER A 57 -29.45 12.10 -22.16
CA SER A 57 -30.54 12.80 -22.86
C SER A 57 -31.68 13.19 -21.93
N LYS A 58 -31.65 12.73 -20.66
CA LYS A 58 -32.67 13.00 -19.64
C LYS A 58 -32.01 13.46 -18.34
N PRO A 59 -31.56 14.73 -18.27
CA PRO A 59 -30.94 15.28 -17.06
C PRO A 59 -31.77 15.04 -15.80
N GLN A 60 -31.12 14.61 -14.73
CA GLN A 60 -31.73 14.41 -13.41
C GLN A 60 -31.17 15.43 -12.41
N ARG A 61 -31.91 15.67 -11.34
CA ARG A 61 -31.40 16.41 -10.17
C ARG A 61 -30.87 15.41 -9.16
N VAL A 62 -29.59 15.53 -8.81
CA VAL A 62 -28.91 14.61 -7.88
C VAL A 62 -28.36 15.41 -6.72
N ILE A 63 -28.67 14.97 -5.49
CA ILE A 63 -28.05 15.50 -4.28
C ILE A 63 -26.97 14.53 -3.84
N VAL A 64 -25.75 15.04 -3.65
CA VAL A 64 -24.62 14.31 -3.08
C VAL A 64 -24.39 14.84 -1.66
N VAL A 65 -24.45 13.96 -0.66
CA VAL A 65 -24.21 14.32 0.73
C VAL A 65 -22.75 13.97 1.09
N GLY A 66 -21.96 14.99 1.41
CA GLY A 66 -20.53 14.92 1.70
C GLY A 66 -19.66 15.26 0.48
N ALA A 67 -18.77 16.22 0.65
CA ALA A 67 -17.73 16.66 -0.29
C ALA A 67 -16.35 16.04 0.04
N GLY A 68 -16.33 14.81 0.53
CA GLY A 68 -15.13 13.97 0.56
C GLY A 68 -14.77 13.42 -0.82
N ALA A 69 -13.67 12.67 -0.93
CA ALA A 69 -13.19 12.11 -2.21
C ALA A 69 -14.29 11.36 -3.01
N ALA A 70 -15.05 10.49 -2.35
CA ALA A 70 -16.13 9.73 -2.99
C ALA A 70 -17.23 10.65 -3.55
N GLY A 71 -17.71 11.60 -2.75
CA GLY A 71 -18.77 12.53 -3.16
C GLY A 71 -18.33 13.49 -4.26
N LEU A 72 -17.09 14.01 -4.19
CA LEU A 72 -16.54 14.89 -5.22
C LEU A 72 -16.37 14.18 -6.56
N VAL A 73 -15.87 12.94 -6.57
CA VAL A 73 -15.75 12.15 -7.80
C VAL A 73 -17.14 11.83 -8.38
N ALA A 74 -18.10 11.39 -7.54
CA ALA A 74 -19.47 11.11 -7.98
C ALA A 74 -20.14 12.36 -8.58
N ALA A 75 -20.01 13.51 -7.90
CA ALA A 75 -20.57 14.76 -8.37
C ALA A 75 -19.94 15.22 -9.69
N LYS A 76 -18.61 15.08 -9.83
CA LYS A 76 -17.90 15.40 -11.07
C LYS A 76 -18.41 14.55 -12.23
N VAL A 77 -18.41 13.22 -12.12
CA VAL A 77 -18.78 12.35 -13.24
C VAL A 77 -20.24 12.51 -13.65
N LEU A 78 -21.15 12.74 -12.70
CA LEU A 78 -22.57 13.01 -12.98
C LEU A 78 -22.79 14.38 -13.60
N SER A 79 -22.09 15.41 -13.11
CA SER A 79 -22.16 16.76 -13.68
C SER A 79 -21.63 16.78 -15.12
N ASP A 80 -20.48 16.14 -15.36
CA ASP A 80 -19.89 16.01 -16.70
C ASP A 80 -20.82 15.25 -17.66
N ALA A 81 -21.58 14.27 -17.16
CA ALA A 81 -22.61 13.57 -17.93
C ALA A 81 -23.85 14.41 -18.26
N GLY A 82 -24.01 15.60 -17.67
CA GLY A 82 -25.12 16.53 -17.92
C GLY A 82 -26.25 16.50 -16.88
N HIS A 83 -26.04 15.87 -15.71
CA HIS A 83 -26.98 15.97 -14.60
C HIS A 83 -26.82 17.29 -13.83
N LYS A 84 -27.89 17.75 -13.17
CA LYS A 84 -27.84 18.88 -12.24
C LYS A 84 -27.50 18.36 -10.85
N VAL A 85 -26.25 18.55 -10.43
CA VAL A 85 -25.76 18.04 -9.14
C VAL A 85 -25.74 19.16 -8.10
N THR A 86 -26.13 18.85 -6.86
CA THR A 86 -25.98 19.71 -5.69
C THR A 86 -25.24 18.93 -4.61
N ILE A 87 -24.14 19.48 -4.10
CA ILE A 87 -23.35 18.87 -3.03
C ILE A 87 -23.71 19.54 -1.71
N LEU A 88 -24.01 18.76 -0.68
CA LEU A 88 -24.24 19.22 0.69
C LEU A 88 -23.07 18.74 1.55
N GLU A 89 -22.23 19.66 1.99
CA GLU A 89 -21.11 19.41 2.90
C GLU A 89 -21.41 20.02 4.27
N ALA A 90 -21.07 19.29 5.34
CA ALA A 90 -21.32 19.73 6.70
C ALA A 90 -20.19 20.64 7.24
N ASP A 91 -18.95 20.41 6.79
CA ASP A 91 -17.77 21.17 7.20
C ASP A 91 -17.60 22.46 6.36
N ASN A 92 -16.74 23.37 6.82
CA ASN A 92 -16.40 24.61 6.09
C ASN A 92 -15.35 24.40 4.99
N ARG A 93 -15.02 23.14 4.70
CA ARG A 93 -14.01 22.72 3.73
C ARG A 93 -14.46 21.45 3.01
N ILE A 94 -13.87 21.22 1.85
CA ILE A 94 -14.03 19.97 1.10
C ILE A 94 -12.83 19.03 1.34
N GLY A 95 -12.92 17.80 0.83
CA GLY A 95 -11.85 16.79 0.87
C GLY A 95 -12.05 15.71 1.95
N GLY A 96 -12.85 15.99 2.99
CA GLY A 96 -13.13 15.03 4.07
C GLY A 96 -11.85 14.59 4.78
N ARG A 97 -11.57 13.29 4.80
CA ARG A 97 -10.35 12.72 5.42
C ARG A 97 -9.04 13.08 4.70
N ILE A 98 -9.10 13.64 3.50
CA ILE A 98 -7.92 14.19 2.81
C ILE A 98 -7.79 15.65 3.23
N PHE A 99 -6.78 15.95 4.05
CA PHE A 99 -6.59 17.29 4.61
C PHE A 99 -5.12 17.65 4.74
N THR A 100 -4.74 18.76 4.12
CA THR A 100 -3.40 19.35 4.22
C THR A 100 -3.47 20.61 5.08
N TYR A 101 -2.78 20.61 6.21
CA TYR A 101 -2.50 21.84 6.95
C TYR A 101 -1.47 22.68 6.18
N ARG A 102 -1.70 24.00 6.13
CA ARG A 102 -0.83 24.95 5.43
C ARG A 102 -0.57 26.15 6.32
N ASP A 103 0.66 26.29 6.76
CA ASP A 103 1.09 27.48 7.50
C ASP A 103 1.48 28.59 6.52
N ARG A 104 0.65 29.65 6.46
CA ARG A 104 0.87 30.78 5.57
C ARG A 104 2.07 31.66 5.96
N LYS A 105 2.53 31.59 7.22
CA LYS A 105 3.66 32.42 7.68
C LYS A 105 4.99 31.81 7.28
N THR A 106 5.12 30.50 7.40
CA THR A 106 6.38 29.79 7.14
C THR A 106 6.43 29.10 5.78
N GLY A 107 5.28 28.90 5.14
CA GLY A 107 5.14 28.15 3.88
C GLY A 107 5.12 26.63 4.07
N TRP A 108 5.18 26.14 5.32
CA TRP A 108 5.16 24.71 5.59
C TRP A 108 3.80 24.08 5.34
N ILE A 109 3.83 22.84 4.87
CA ILE A 109 2.65 22.01 4.69
C ILE A 109 2.79 20.72 5.49
N GLY A 110 1.67 20.18 5.97
CA GLY A 110 1.62 18.90 6.64
C GLY A 110 0.34 18.15 6.26
N GLU A 111 0.48 16.92 5.78
CA GLU A 111 -0.68 16.06 5.53
C GLU A 111 -1.20 15.49 6.85
N LEU A 112 -2.48 15.72 7.13
CA LEU A 112 -3.16 15.26 8.36
C LEU A 112 -4.09 14.07 8.08
N GLY A 113 -3.95 13.45 6.92
CA GLY A 113 -4.74 12.31 6.47
C GLY A 113 -3.97 11.47 5.45
N ALA A 114 -4.48 11.39 4.23
CA ALA A 114 -3.80 10.67 3.16
C ALA A 114 -2.43 11.31 2.83
N MET A 115 -1.37 10.51 2.80
CA MET A 115 0.01 10.99 2.57
C MET A 115 0.75 10.28 1.42
N ARG A 116 0.26 9.12 0.99
CA ARG A 116 0.88 8.31 -0.09
C ARG A 116 -0.18 7.56 -0.88
N MET A 117 0.18 7.20 -2.11
CA MET A 117 -0.64 6.43 -3.04
C MET A 117 0.25 5.36 -3.68
N PRO A 118 -0.06 4.06 -3.53
CA PRO A 118 0.60 2.98 -4.27
C PRO A 118 0.48 3.14 -5.78
N SER A 119 1.42 2.58 -6.52
CA SER A 119 1.43 2.54 -7.99
C SER A 119 0.27 1.73 -8.59
N SER A 120 -0.25 0.74 -7.85
CA SER A 120 -1.38 -0.10 -8.27
C SER A 120 -2.72 0.65 -8.36
N HIS A 121 -2.86 1.79 -7.67
CA HIS A 121 -4.10 2.59 -7.60
C HIS A 121 -4.35 3.45 -8.87
N ARG A 122 -4.39 2.81 -10.04
CA ARG A 122 -4.52 3.42 -11.39
C ARG A 122 -5.62 4.48 -11.50
N ILE A 123 -6.78 4.27 -10.88
CA ILE A 123 -7.88 5.25 -10.92
C ILE A 123 -7.44 6.60 -10.34
N LEU A 124 -6.73 6.59 -9.21
CA LEU A 124 -6.29 7.82 -8.56
C LEU A 124 -5.14 8.49 -9.33
N HIS A 125 -4.22 7.71 -9.90
CA HIS A 125 -3.16 8.24 -10.79
C HIS A 125 -3.74 8.91 -12.04
N GLU A 126 -4.70 8.28 -12.72
CA GLU A 126 -5.37 8.89 -13.89
C GLU A 126 -6.17 10.13 -13.51
N LEU A 127 -6.83 10.13 -12.34
CA LEU A 127 -7.52 11.31 -11.84
C LEU A 127 -6.53 12.47 -11.60
N CYS A 128 -5.41 12.24 -10.90
CA CYS A 128 -4.38 13.25 -10.69
C CYS A 128 -3.85 13.82 -12.02
N LYS A 129 -3.59 12.95 -13.00
CA LYS A 129 -3.15 13.35 -14.34
C LYS A 129 -4.20 14.21 -15.05
N SER A 130 -5.47 13.80 -15.03
CA SER A 130 -6.57 14.56 -15.66
C SER A 130 -6.77 15.96 -15.06
N LEU A 131 -6.40 16.13 -13.78
CA LEU A 131 -6.46 17.40 -13.05
C LEU A 131 -5.17 18.22 -13.16
N GLY A 132 -4.16 17.74 -13.91
CA GLY A 132 -2.88 18.42 -14.08
C GLY A 132 -2.03 18.46 -12.81
N LEU A 133 -2.22 17.50 -11.89
CA LEU A 133 -1.47 17.43 -10.64
C LEU A 133 -0.13 16.70 -10.84
N ASN A 134 0.94 17.29 -10.32
CA ASN A 134 2.25 16.65 -10.28
C ASN A 134 2.34 15.66 -9.11
N LEU A 135 2.92 14.49 -9.37
CA LEU A 135 3.19 13.47 -8.36
C LEU A 135 4.67 13.47 -7.99
N THR A 136 4.94 13.30 -6.69
CA THR A 136 6.31 13.14 -6.16
C THR A 136 6.45 11.76 -5.53
N LYS A 137 7.61 11.13 -5.70
CA LYS A 137 7.89 9.83 -5.09
C LYS A 137 7.90 9.95 -3.56
N PHE A 138 7.12 9.11 -2.89
CA PHE A 138 7.17 8.95 -1.44
C PHE A 138 8.13 7.81 -1.06
N THR A 139 9.17 8.10 -0.27
CA THR A 139 10.11 7.08 0.21
C THR A 139 9.49 6.34 1.40
N GLN A 140 9.00 5.13 1.17
CA GLN A 140 8.36 4.31 2.22
C GLN A 140 9.35 3.78 3.26
N TYR A 141 10.59 3.51 2.84
CA TYR A 141 11.60 2.87 3.66
C TYR A 141 12.99 3.39 3.31
N ASP A 142 13.77 3.67 4.34
CA ASP A 142 15.19 4.04 4.25
C ASP A 142 15.96 3.20 5.28
N GLU A 143 16.93 2.43 4.79
CA GLU A 143 17.76 1.53 5.59
C GLU A 143 18.63 2.26 6.63
N ASN A 144 18.87 3.55 6.42
CA ASN A 144 19.60 4.41 7.33
C ASN A 144 18.71 5.01 8.41
N THR A 145 17.40 4.77 8.43
CA THR A 145 16.56 5.21 9.55
C THR A 145 16.73 4.28 10.77
N TRP A 146 15.97 4.54 11.84
CA TRP A 146 16.13 3.87 13.13
C TRP A 146 14.84 3.17 13.55
N ILE A 147 15.00 2.03 14.22
CA ILE A 147 13.96 1.37 15.01
C ILE A 147 14.39 1.44 16.47
N GLU A 148 13.47 1.85 17.34
CA GLU A 148 13.70 1.99 18.78
C GLU A 148 12.60 1.26 19.56
N VAL A 149 12.91 0.07 20.06
CA VAL A 149 11.99 -0.81 20.80
C VAL A 149 12.77 -1.53 21.90
N ASN A 150 12.10 -1.94 22.99
CA ASN A 150 12.74 -2.64 24.12
C ASN A 150 13.98 -1.90 24.67
N ASN A 151 13.98 -0.56 24.68
CA ASN A 151 15.12 0.30 25.06
C ASN A 151 16.39 0.09 24.21
N LEU A 152 16.25 -0.45 23.00
CA LEU A 152 17.31 -0.67 22.04
C LEU A 152 17.03 0.14 20.78
N LYS A 153 18.04 0.84 20.29
CA LYS A 153 17.97 1.65 19.08
C LYS A 153 18.93 1.14 18.04
N LEU A 154 18.41 0.61 16.94
CA LEU A 154 19.20 0.03 15.86
C LEU A 154 18.85 0.69 14.52
N ARG A 155 19.83 0.74 13.62
CA ARG A 155 19.57 1.12 12.23
C ARG A 155 18.76 0.05 11.52
N ASN A 156 17.92 0.46 10.59
CA ASN A 156 17.07 -0.45 9.84
C ASN A 156 17.85 -1.55 9.11
N TYR A 157 19.00 -1.24 8.50
CA TYR A 157 19.86 -2.26 7.88
C TYR A 157 20.36 -3.36 8.84
N VAL A 158 20.41 -3.09 10.15
CA VAL A 158 20.74 -4.10 11.17
C VAL A 158 19.52 -4.96 11.45
N VAL A 159 18.35 -4.35 11.60
CA VAL A 159 17.09 -5.04 11.89
C VAL A 159 16.68 -5.96 10.74
N GLU A 160 16.89 -5.55 9.49
CA GLU A 160 16.63 -6.40 8.32
C GLU A 160 17.43 -7.71 8.34
N LYS A 161 18.65 -7.69 8.87
CA LYS A 161 19.55 -8.87 8.87
C LYS A 161 19.48 -9.68 10.15
N MET A 162 19.24 -9.02 11.29
CA MET A 162 19.35 -9.60 12.63
C MET A 162 18.33 -8.95 13.58
N PRO A 163 17.02 -9.13 13.34
CA PRO A 163 15.99 -8.47 14.17
C PRO A 163 16.01 -8.94 15.62
N GLU A 164 16.57 -10.12 15.92
CA GLU A 164 16.76 -10.58 17.30
C GLU A 164 17.66 -9.67 18.14
N LYS A 165 18.49 -8.82 17.51
CA LYS A 165 19.26 -7.80 18.22
C LYS A 165 18.40 -6.73 18.89
N LEU A 166 17.12 -6.63 18.54
CA LEU A 166 16.13 -5.80 19.25
C LEU A 166 15.61 -6.46 20.55
N GLY A 167 16.17 -7.60 20.97
CA GLY A 167 15.85 -8.26 22.23
C GLY A 167 14.71 -9.29 22.15
N TYR A 168 14.21 -9.60 20.95
CA TYR A 168 13.19 -10.63 20.77
C TYR A 168 13.81 -12.03 20.82
N LYS A 169 13.24 -12.91 21.66
CA LYS A 169 13.65 -14.31 21.78
C LYS A 169 13.03 -15.18 20.66
N LEU A 170 13.48 -14.95 19.42
CA LEU A 170 12.99 -15.65 18.23
C LEU A 170 13.39 -17.14 18.22
N ARG A 171 12.55 -17.99 17.61
CA ARG A 171 12.85 -19.42 17.39
C ARG A 171 13.98 -19.58 16.36
N PRO A 172 14.69 -20.72 16.33
CA PRO A 172 15.77 -20.94 15.36
C PRO A 172 15.39 -20.70 13.90
N ARG A 173 14.17 -21.06 13.48
CA ARG A 173 13.68 -20.82 12.10
C ARG A 173 13.29 -19.38 11.79
N GLU A 174 13.17 -18.53 12.82
CA GLU A 174 12.74 -17.12 12.70
C GLU A 174 13.94 -16.17 12.76
N LYS A 175 15.10 -16.63 13.27
CA LYS A 175 16.32 -15.83 13.40
C LYS A 175 16.99 -15.59 12.05
N GLY A 176 17.65 -14.44 11.91
CA GLY A 176 18.39 -14.09 10.70
C GLY A 176 17.52 -13.79 9.48
N HIS A 177 16.21 -13.74 9.66
CA HIS A 177 15.23 -13.36 8.65
C HIS A 177 14.69 -11.97 8.94
N SER A 178 14.44 -11.17 7.91
CA SER A 178 13.84 -9.85 8.10
C SER A 178 12.42 -9.96 8.67
N PRO A 179 11.89 -8.89 9.29
CA PRO A 179 10.49 -8.86 9.71
C PRO A 179 9.51 -9.22 8.57
N GLU A 180 9.76 -8.75 7.35
CA GLU A 180 8.93 -9.09 6.18
C GLU A 180 9.02 -10.57 5.84
N GLU A 181 10.23 -11.16 5.82
CA GLU A 181 10.39 -12.60 5.60
C GLU A 181 9.67 -13.44 6.66
N ILE A 182 9.71 -13.02 7.94
CA ILE A 182 8.98 -13.67 9.03
C ILE A 182 7.47 -13.58 8.80
N TYR A 183 6.96 -12.44 8.32
CA TYR A 183 5.55 -12.31 7.97
C TYR A 183 5.17 -13.22 6.80
N GLN A 184 5.97 -13.24 5.72
CA GLN A 184 5.76 -14.10 4.56
C GLN A 184 5.81 -15.59 4.91
N MET A 185 6.68 -16.00 5.84
CA MET A 185 6.69 -17.36 6.38
C MET A 185 5.31 -17.78 6.93
N ALA A 186 4.63 -16.89 7.65
CA ALA A 186 3.30 -17.14 8.20
C ALA A 186 2.22 -17.25 7.11
N LEU A 187 2.37 -16.51 6.01
CA LEU A 187 1.41 -16.48 4.90
C LEU A 187 1.48 -17.72 3.99
N ASN A 188 2.55 -18.53 4.07
CA ASN A 188 2.70 -19.74 3.26
C ASN A 188 1.48 -20.68 3.31
N ARG A 189 0.86 -20.83 4.50
CA ARG A 189 -0.34 -21.65 4.65
C ARG A 189 -1.54 -21.03 3.92
N ALA A 190 -1.74 -19.72 4.06
CA ALA A 190 -2.80 -19.00 3.38
C ALA A 190 -2.62 -19.06 1.85
N LEU A 191 -1.39 -18.94 1.35
CA LEU A 191 -1.08 -19.12 -0.07
C LEU A 191 -1.45 -20.52 -0.58
N LYS A 192 -1.21 -21.56 0.22
CA LYS A 192 -1.64 -22.93 -0.11
C LYS A 192 -3.16 -23.07 -0.10
N ASP A 193 -3.83 -22.49 0.89
CA ASP A 193 -5.30 -22.49 0.95
C ASP A 193 -5.91 -21.75 -0.25
N LEU A 194 -5.31 -20.64 -0.69
CA LEU A 194 -5.71 -19.92 -1.90
C LEU A 194 -5.68 -20.82 -3.15
N LYS A 195 -4.57 -21.54 -3.35
CA LYS A 195 -4.37 -22.45 -4.49
C LYS A 195 -5.33 -23.65 -4.47
N THR A 196 -5.66 -24.15 -3.29
CA THR A 196 -6.46 -25.38 -3.12
C THR A 196 -7.96 -25.11 -3.05
N LEU A 197 -8.38 -24.04 -2.39
CA LEU A 197 -9.79 -23.71 -2.16
C LEU A 197 -10.35 -22.72 -3.18
N GLY A 198 -9.48 -21.95 -3.84
CA GLY A 198 -9.84 -20.79 -4.65
C GLY A 198 -10.26 -19.59 -3.79
N CYS A 199 -10.27 -18.39 -4.41
CA CYS A 199 -10.45 -17.11 -3.72
C CYS A 199 -11.66 -17.09 -2.78
N ARG A 200 -12.86 -17.40 -3.26
CA ARG A 200 -14.09 -17.25 -2.46
C ARG A 200 -14.08 -18.08 -1.17
N LYS A 201 -13.60 -19.32 -1.24
CA LYS A 201 -13.57 -20.22 -0.08
C LYS A 201 -12.40 -19.89 0.85
N ALA A 202 -11.24 -19.52 0.29
CA ALA A 202 -10.08 -19.09 1.07
C ALA A 202 -10.37 -17.80 1.85
N MET A 203 -10.93 -16.77 1.21
CA MET A 203 -11.28 -15.51 1.89
C MET A 203 -12.30 -15.73 3.01
N LYS A 204 -13.35 -16.53 2.78
CA LYS A 204 -14.30 -16.93 3.85
C LYS A 204 -13.66 -17.70 4.99
N LYS A 205 -12.55 -18.41 4.76
CA LYS A 205 -11.77 -19.05 5.82
C LYS A 205 -10.99 -17.99 6.60
N PHE A 206 -10.33 -17.08 5.90
CA PHE A 206 -9.54 -16.00 6.50
C PHE A 206 -10.39 -15.04 7.34
N GLU A 207 -11.65 -14.80 6.95
CA GLU A 207 -12.59 -13.97 7.70
C GLU A 207 -12.97 -14.50 9.08
N LYS A 208 -12.74 -15.80 9.36
CA LYS A 208 -13.09 -16.42 10.65
C LYS A 208 -12.06 -16.18 11.74
N HIS A 209 -10.91 -15.62 11.40
CA HIS A 209 -9.82 -15.38 12.32
C HIS A 209 -9.42 -13.92 12.25
N THR A 210 -9.03 -13.37 13.39
CA THR A 210 -8.26 -12.14 13.41
C THR A 210 -6.84 -12.37 12.86
N LEU A 211 -6.14 -11.31 12.45
CA LEU A 211 -4.73 -11.43 12.04
C LEU A 211 -3.88 -12.07 13.14
N LEU A 212 -4.07 -11.66 14.40
CA LEU A 212 -3.29 -12.19 15.53
C LEU A 212 -3.51 -13.69 15.74
N GLU A 213 -4.78 -14.14 15.71
CA GLU A 213 -5.13 -15.56 15.81
C GLU A 213 -4.53 -16.36 14.66
N TYR A 214 -4.57 -15.82 13.43
CA TYR A 214 -3.95 -16.48 12.28
C TYR A 214 -2.44 -16.61 12.46
N LEU A 215 -1.73 -15.53 12.79
CA LEU A 215 -0.26 -15.54 12.92
C LEU A 215 0.23 -16.51 13.99
N LEU A 216 -0.44 -16.56 15.15
CA LEU A 216 -0.09 -17.49 16.24
C LEU A 216 -0.54 -18.93 15.98
N GLY A 217 -1.68 -19.10 15.30
CA GLY A 217 -2.27 -20.40 14.99
C GLY A 217 -1.73 -20.98 13.69
N GLU A 218 -2.44 -20.74 12.57
CA GLU A 218 -2.12 -21.34 11.27
C GLU A 218 -0.79 -20.86 10.67
N GLY A 219 -0.42 -19.60 10.91
CA GLY A 219 0.86 -19.02 10.55
C GLY A 219 2.02 -19.53 11.42
N ASN A 220 1.70 -20.12 12.57
CA ASN A 220 2.63 -20.79 13.48
C ASN A 220 3.84 -19.92 13.90
N LEU A 221 3.70 -18.60 13.98
CA LEU A 221 4.77 -17.75 14.51
C LEU A 221 4.87 -17.85 16.02
N SER A 222 6.07 -17.67 16.56
CA SER A 222 6.26 -17.50 18.00
C SER A 222 5.65 -16.18 18.47
N GLN A 223 5.23 -16.11 19.74
CA GLN A 223 4.73 -14.87 20.32
C GLN A 223 5.76 -13.72 20.26
N PRO A 224 7.08 -13.95 20.49
CA PRO A 224 8.11 -12.95 20.23
C PRO A 224 8.18 -12.47 18.77
N ALA A 225 8.02 -13.38 17.80
CA ALA A 225 7.99 -13.02 16.38
C ALA A 225 6.76 -12.16 16.06
N VAL A 226 5.57 -12.53 16.52
CA VAL A 226 4.37 -11.71 16.31
C VAL A 226 4.51 -10.33 16.95
N ARG A 227 5.08 -10.24 18.16
CA ARG A 227 5.37 -8.94 18.79
C ARG A 227 6.36 -8.10 17.96
N LEU A 228 7.42 -8.71 17.43
CA LEU A 228 8.34 -8.05 16.51
C LEU A 228 7.60 -7.49 15.29
N LEU A 229 6.71 -8.26 14.65
CA LEU A 229 5.91 -7.78 13.52
C LEU A 229 4.98 -6.62 13.91
N GLY A 230 4.41 -6.67 15.11
CA GLY A 230 3.63 -5.57 15.68
C GLY A 230 4.47 -4.31 15.79
N ASP A 231 5.58 -4.39 16.53
CA ASP A 231 6.40 -3.24 16.90
C ASP A 231 7.15 -2.63 15.68
N VAL A 232 7.61 -3.46 14.73
CA VAL A 232 8.47 -3.01 13.61
C VAL A 232 7.70 -2.73 12.32
N MET A 233 6.63 -3.48 12.05
CA MET A 233 5.84 -3.35 10.82
C MET A 233 4.45 -2.75 11.06
N SER A 234 4.21 -2.24 12.28
CA SER A 234 2.92 -1.68 12.72
C SER A 234 1.75 -2.65 12.52
N LYS A 235 1.99 -3.97 12.62
CA LYS A 235 0.94 -4.99 12.48
C LYS A 235 0.00 -5.03 13.67
N ASP A 236 0.40 -4.46 14.80
CA ASP A 236 -0.39 -4.35 16.03
C ASP A 236 -1.70 -3.58 15.81
N GLY A 237 -1.66 -2.53 14.98
CA GLY A 237 -2.85 -1.80 14.55
C GLY A 237 -3.85 -2.61 13.71
N PHE A 238 -3.45 -3.81 13.25
CA PHE A 238 -4.28 -4.71 12.44
C PHE A 238 -4.57 -6.05 13.12
N PHE A 239 -3.97 -6.32 14.29
CA PHE A 239 -4.07 -7.61 14.97
C PHE A 239 -5.50 -8.06 15.30
N TYR A 240 -6.38 -7.10 15.55
CA TYR A 240 -7.79 -7.34 15.89
C TYR A 240 -8.72 -7.33 14.66
N LEU A 241 -8.21 -6.97 13.48
CA LEU A 241 -9.00 -7.06 12.26
C LEU A 241 -9.08 -8.51 11.80
N SER A 242 -10.14 -8.83 11.07
CA SER A 242 -10.20 -10.05 10.25
C SER A 242 -8.92 -10.19 9.43
N PHE A 243 -8.36 -11.41 9.36
CA PHE A 243 -7.15 -11.67 8.59
C PHE A 243 -7.31 -11.28 7.11
N ALA A 244 -8.51 -11.49 6.55
CA ALA A 244 -8.83 -11.03 5.20
C ALA A 244 -8.70 -9.50 5.05
N GLU A 245 -9.18 -8.73 6.03
CA GLU A 245 -9.08 -7.27 6.00
C GLU A 245 -7.64 -6.80 6.23
N ALA A 246 -6.88 -7.48 7.08
CA ALA A 246 -5.46 -7.17 7.26
C ALA A 246 -4.64 -7.41 5.98
N LEU A 247 -4.93 -8.47 5.22
CA LEU A 247 -4.34 -8.69 3.89
C LEU A 247 -4.70 -7.55 2.93
N ARG A 248 -5.99 -7.17 2.89
CA ARG A 248 -6.46 -6.06 2.05
C ARG A 248 -5.74 -4.76 2.40
N ALA A 249 -5.70 -4.40 3.69
CA ALA A 249 -5.06 -3.19 4.16
C ALA A 249 -3.57 -3.13 3.78
N HIS A 250 -2.86 -4.25 3.88
CA HIS A 250 -1.46 -4.33 3.48
C HIS A 250 -1.27 -4.04 1.98
N SER A 251 -2.06 -4.69 1.11
CA SER A 251 -2.01 -4.45 -0.35
C SER A 251 -2.39 -3.01 -0.76
N CYS A 252 -3.23 -2.33 0.03
CA CYS A 252 -3.65 -0.94 -0.26
C CYS A 252 -2.65 0.12 0.22
N LEU A 253 -1.64 -0.25 1.01
CA LEU A 253 -0.73 0.70 1.65
C LEU A 253 0.70 0.65 1.12
N SER A 254 1.07 -0.39 0.37
CA SER A 254 2.44 -0.66 -0.02
C SER A 254 2.54 -1.22 -1.44
N ASP A 255 3.51 -0.73 -2.21
CA ASP A 255 3.97 -1.38 -3.45
C ASP A 255 4.94 -2.56 -3.18
N ARG A 256 5.32 -2.79 -1.91
CA ARG A 256 6.16 -3.91 -1.46
C ARG A 256 5.31 -4.97 -0.77
N LEU A 257 5.62 -6.24 -1.05
CA LEU A 257 5.21 -7.44 -0.30
C LEU A 257 6.39 -7.97 0.49
#